data_AF-A0A0N1L1M3-F1
#
_entry.id   AF-A0A0N1L1M3-F1
#
_cell.length_a   1.000
_cell.length_b   1.000
_cell.length_c   1.000
_cell.angle_alpha   90.00
_cell.angle_beta   90.00
_cell.angle_gamma   90.00
#
_symmetry.space_group_name_H-M   'P 1'
#
loop_
_entity.id
_entity.type
_entity.pdbx_description
1 polymer ?
#
loop_
_entity_poly.entity_id
_entity_poly.type
_entity_poly.pdbx_seq_one_letter_code
_entity_poly.pdbx_strand_id
1 'polypeptide(L)'
;MTATTEAMAPQAILARLPAALARLLRAEAGPLLPAVRAEVFGPQRFAQHGQSLGVTHAARRPAWRGAGSFPKFFPRLRDNIRMLREAQAVLALQAGGGDEPGPAALWLLDNFGLIEAQLLAIHEGLPRSYFRSLPVLEGEPLAGLPRVYGVAWAFVAHSDSAFDEDLLVHYLAGYQTTRELDLAEMWALPTTLRVVLVENLRRLAERLATHQAARELARRCAENPAACPLPVLQALCVPLALRGVEDVFLTQLGQQWLEPHHASPETVPAAQRLWLAVQLQARLPAAGTLAARQQAEQTADNLSVSNAVGALRAVNDADWPAIVARSSPVTQLMLGDALFAAEHHKSRDQTLHGIEALARRSQRSEMQVAQALRSLIDNAATTSGSSTITTTAGHWLHGPGRPALARALDLREPLAAAARAL
;
A
#
# COMPACT_ATOMS: atom_id res chain seq x y z
N MET A 1 -46.24 -11.65 41.28
CA MET A 1 -44.96 -10.91 41.27
C MET A 1 -44.38 -10.99 39.88
N THR A 2 -44.77 -10.04 39.03
CA THR A 2 -44.29 -9.87 37.66
C THR A 2 -42.93 -9.20 37.72
N ALA A 3 -41.86 -9.99 37.62
CA ALA A 3 -40.52 -9.45 37.43
C ALA A 3 -40.45 -8.87 36.01
N THR A 4 -40.42 -7.54 35.94
CA THR A 4 -40.11 -6.76 34.76
C THR A 4 -38.80 -7.29 34.16
N THR A 5 -38.93 -8.05 33.08
CA THR A 5 -37.79 -8.34 32.21
C THR A 5 -37.50 -7.04 31.47
N GLU A 6 -36.73 -6.14 32.08
CA GLU A 6 -36.00 -5.14 31.31
C GLU A 6 -35.13 -5.91 30.33
N ALA A 7 -35.65 -6.08 29.11
CA ALA A 7 -34.91 -6.65 28.02
C ALA A 7 -33.69 -5.75 27.80
N MET A 8 -32.53 -6.18 28.32
CA MET A 8 -31.28 -5.44 28.17
C MET A 8 -31.09 -5.13 26.69
N ALA A 9 -31.08 -3.84 26.35
CA ALA A 9 -30.80 -3.42 24.99
C ALA A 9 -29.41 -3.95 24.57
N PRO A 10 -29.16 -4.27 23.29
CA PRO A 10 -27.84 -4.68 22.80
C PRO A 10 -26.72 -3.68 23.18
N GLN A 11 -27.09 -2.40 23.38
CA GLN A 11 -26.21 -1.35 23.89
C GLN A 11 -25.69 -1.62 25.31
N ALA A 12 -26.47 -2.28 26.17
CA ALA A 12 -26.06 -2.62 27.54
C ALA A 12 -24.99 -3.71 27.56
N ILE A 13 -24.97 -4.65 26.61
CA ILE A 13 -23.91 -5.66 26.47
C ILE A 13 -22.64 -5.01 25.90
N LEU A 14 -22.78 -4.18 24.87
CA LEU A 14 -21.66 -3.41 24.32
C LEU A 14 -21.05 -2.46 25.36
N ALA A 15 -21.84 -1.91 26.27
CA ALA A 15 -21.35 -1.07 27.37
C ALA A 15 -20.53 -1.83 28.42
N ARG A 16 -20.63 -3.17 28.46
CA ARG A 16 -19.79 -4.01 29.34
C ARG A 16 -18.41 -4.25 28.74
N LEU A 17 -18.24 -4.12 27.43
CA LEU A 17 -16.92 -4.17 26.80
C LEU A 17 -16.13 -2.90 27.15
N PRO A 18 -14.78 -2.99 27.25
CA PRO A 18 -13.92 -1.83 27.20
C PRO A 18 -14.32 -0.93 26.02
N ALA A 19 -14.44 0.39 26.28
CA ALA A 19 -14.98 1.35 25.31
C ALA A 19 -14.24 1.34 23.96
N ALA A 20 -12.95 0.99 23.95
CA ALA A 20 -12.15 0.85 22.74
C ALA A 20 -12.62 -0.34 21.86
N LEU A 21 -12.91 -1.49 22.47
CA LEU A 21 -13.45 -2.67 21.75
C LEU A 21 -14.86 -2.41 21.22
N ALA A 22 -15.72 -1.79 22.04
CA ALA A 22 -17.08 -1.43 21.63
C ALA A 22 -17.09 -0.48 20.43
N ARG A 23 -16.08 0.41 20.31
CA ARG A 23 -15.97 1.35 19.18
C ARG A 23 -15.67 0.63 17.85
N LEU A 24 -14.81 -0.38 17.87
CA LEU A 24 -14.44 -1.15 16.68
C LEU A 24 -15.61 -1.95 16.08
N LEU A 25 -16.60 -2.31 16.92
CA LEU A 25 -17.79 -3.06 16.52
C LEU A 25 -18.95 -2.18 16.04
N ARG A 26 -18.80 -0.85 16.05
CA ARG A 26 -19.86 0.06 15.60
C ARG A 26 -20.04 -0.02 14.08
N ALA A 27 -21.28 -0.21 13.65
CA ALA A 27 -21.65 -0.23 12.23
C ALA A 27 -21.30 1.07 11.48
N GLU A 28 -21.23 2.21 12.19
CA GLU A 28 -20.85 3.52 11.64
C GLU A 28 -19.44 3.54 11.02
N ALA A 29 -18.55 2.64 11.43
CA ALA A 29 -17.21 2.51 10.87
C ALA A 29 -17.21 1.89 9.45
N GLY A 30 -18.34 1.34 8.99
CA GLY A 30 -18.45 0.62 7.73
C GLY A 30 -17.79 -0.76 7.73
N PRO A 31 -17.85 -1.49 6.61
CA PRO A 31 -17.27 -2.82 6.51
C PRO A 31 -15.75 -2.77 6.59
N LEU A 32 -15.15 -3.84 7.13
CA LEU A 32 -13.70 -4.00 7.13
C LEU A 32 -13.16 -3.99 5.70
N LEU A 33 -12.20 -3.10 5.45
CA LEU A 33 -11.51 -3.08 4.18
C LEU A 33 -10.62 -4.33 4.04
N PRO A 34 -10.63 -5.02 2.88
CA PRO A 34 -9.78 -6.18 2.66
C PRO A 34 -8.31 -5.75 2.67
N ALA A 35 -7.44 -6.67 3.08
CA ALA A 35 -6.00 -6.50 2.93
C ALA A 35 -5.65 -6.29 1.44
N VAL A 36 -4.60 -5.51 1.19
CA VAL A 36 -4.00 -5.35 -0.14
C VAL A 36 -3.22 -6.64 -0.44
N ARG A 37 -3.96 -7.67 -0.86
CA ARG A 37 -3.45 -9.01 -1.13
C ARG A 37 -4.19 -9.60 -2.32
N ALA A 38 -3.44 -10.18 -3.24
CA ALA A 38 -3.92 -10.91 -4.39
C ALA A 38 -3.10 -12.19 -4.57
N GLU A 39 -3.33 -12.93 -5.65
CA GLU A 39 -2.52 -14.10 -5.98
C GLU A 39 -1.04 -13.71 -6.11
N VAL A 40 -0.17 -14.43 -5.39
CA VAL A 40 1.28 -14.14 -5.39
C VAL A 40 1.87 -14.58 -6.73
N PHE A 41 2.65 -13.69 -7.36
CA PHE A 41 3.23 -13.94 -8.68
C PHE A 41 4.73 -14.25 -8.59
N GLY A 42 5.16 -15.28 -9.32
CA GLY A 42 6.58 -15.47 -9.65
C GLY A 42 7.08 -14.47 -10.70
N PRO A 43 8.40 -14.39 -10.95
CA PRO A 43 9.01 -13.33 -11.77
C PRO A 43 8.40 -13.16 -13.16
N GLN A 44 8.16 -14.26 -13.89
CA GLN A 44 7.63 -14.21 -15.26
C GLN A 44 6.20 -13.69 -15.29
N ARG A 45 5.34 -14.20 -14.40
CA ARG A 45 3.95 -13.75 -14.30
C ARG A 45 3.87 -12.31 -13.83
N PHE A 46 4.80 -11.87 -12.99
CA PHE A 46 4.81 -10.50 -12.51
C PHE A 46 5.23 -9.51 -13.59
N ALA A 47 6.22 -9.87 -14.43
CA ALA A 47 6.56 -9.07 -15.60
C ALA A 47 5.39 -8.97 -16.60
N GLN A 48 4.67 -10.07 -16.86
CA GLN A 48 3.45 -10.07 -17.68
C GLN A 48 2.35 -9.19 -17.09
N HIS A 49 2.18 -9.24 -15.76
CA HIS A 49 1.24 -8.37 -15.07
C HIS A 49 1.64 -6.89 -15.23
N GLY A 50 2.94 -6.58 -15.10
CA GLY A 50 3.48 -5.25 -15.40
C GLY A 50 3.12 -4.78 -16.81
N GLN A 51 3.31 -5.62 -17.83
CA GLN A 51 2.94 -5.31 -19.21
C GLN A 51 1.44 -5.00 -19.34
N SER A 52 0.58 -5.82 -18.74
CA SER A 52 -0.86 -5.60 -18.73
C SER A 52 -1.26 -4.27 -18.07
N LEU A 53 -0.62 -3.93 -16.95
CA LEU A 53 -0.82 -2.65 -16.29
C LEU A 53 -0.34 -1.49 -17.15
N GLY A 54 0.83 -1.59 -17.79
CA GLY A 54 1.36 -0.52 -18.62
C GLY A 54 0.45 -0.20 -19.81
N VAL A 55 -0.22 -1.20 -20.41
CA VAL A 55 -1.27 -1.00 -21.43
C VAL A 55 -2.45 -0.20 -20.86
N THR A 56 -2.94 -0.58 -19.68
CA THR A 56 -4.16 0.00 -19.08
C THR A 56 -3.95 1.33 -18.34
N HIS A 57 -2.72 1.61 -17.89
CA HIS A 57 -2.35 2.81 -17.13
C HIS A 57 -2.19 4.05 -18.01
N ALA A 58 -3.26 4.41 -18.73
CA ALA A 58 -3.34 5.70 -19.39
C ALA A 58 -3.21 6.81 -18.34
N ALA A 59 -2.25 7.70 -18.55
CA ALA A 59 -1.93 8.74 -17.60
C ALA A 59 -1.65 10.06 -18.30
N ARG A 60 -2.04 11.15 -17.64
CA ARG A 60 -1.80 12.52 -18.09
C ARG A 60 -1.07 13.30 -17.02
N ARG A 61 -0.23 14.24 -17.44
CA ARG A 61 0.32 15.22 -16.51
C ARG A 61 -0.76 16.24 -16.13
N PRO A 62 -0.96 16.54 -14.84
CA PRO A 62 -1.95 17.54 -14.43
C PRO A 62 -1.55 18.94 -14.93
N ALA A 63 -2.49 19.67 -15.53
CA ALA A 63 -2.25 21.03 -15.98
C ALA A 63 -2.09 21.98 -14.78
N TRP A 64 -1.02 22.78 -14.77
CA TRP A 64 -0.72 23.72 -13.68
C TRP A 64 -1.74 24.87 -13.57
N ARG A 65 -2.59 25.06 -14.58
CA ARG A 65 -3.62 26.11 -14.63
C ARG A 65 -5.02 25.50 -14.52
N GLY A 66 -5.66 25.66 -13.36
CA GLY A 66 -7.08 25.35 -13.17
C GLY A 66 -7.39 24.86 -11.76
N ALA A 67 -7.77 25.78 -10.88
CA ALA A 67 -8.17 25.54 -9.49
C ALA A 67 -9.52 24.81 -9.31
N GLY A 68 -9.91 23.94 -10.24
CA GLY A 68 -11.30 23.44 -10.33
C GLY A 68 -11.56 22.04 -9.78
N SER A 69 -10.65 21.08 -9.95
CA SER A 69 -10.84 19.71 -9.44
C SER A 69 -9.52 18.95 -9.46
N PHE A 70 -8.67 19.22 -8.48
CA PHE A 70 -7.54 18.35 -8.23
C PHE A 70 -8.06 17.08 -7.55
N PRO A 71 -7.68 15.88 -8.00
CA PRO A 71 -7.91 14.68 -7.21
C PRO A 71 -7.26 14.88 -5.84
N LYS A 72 -8.07 14.76 -4.78
CA LYS A 72 -7.66 14.93 -3.38
C LYS A 72 -6.81 13.75 -2.92
N PHE A 73 -5.87 13.28 -3.74
CA PHE A 73 -4.94 12.26 -3.35
C PHE A 73 -3.79 12.90 -2.57
N PHE A 74 -4.05 13.08 -1.28
CA PHE A 74 -3.01 12.97 -0.29
C PHE A 74 -3.29 11.67 0.45
N PRO A 75 -2.31 10.76 0.62
CA PRO A 75 -2.57 9.54 1.34
C PRO A 75 -3.15 9.89 2.72
N ARG A 76 -4.19 9.16 3.17
CA ARG A 76 -4.88 9.43 4.44
C ARG A 76 -4.03 9.03 5.65
N LEU A 77 -2.73 9.37 5.63
CA LEU A 77 -1.73 8.98 6.62
C LEU A 77 -2.21 9.25 8.04
N ARG A 78 -2.81 10.41 8.30
CA ARG A 78 -3.33 10.76 9.63
C ARG A 78 -4.40 9.80 10.13
N ASP A 79 -5.34 9.42 9.27
CA ASP A 79 -6.39 8.47 9.62
C ASP A 79 -5.80 7.05 9.73
N ASN A 80 -4.83 6.71 8.88
CA ASN A 80 -4.13 5.42 8.93
C ASN A 80 -3.44 5.23 10.28
N ILE A 81 -2.70 6.25 10.74
CA ILE A 81 -2.00 6.25 12.03
C ILE A 81 -2.99 6.17 13.17
N ARG A 82 -4.08 6.96 13.13
CA ARG A 82 -5.08 6.96 14.19
C ARG A 82 -5.65 5.56 14.38
N MET A 83 -6.01 4.89 13.28
CA MET A 83 -6.52 3.53 13.30
C MET A 83 -5.44 2.52 13.78
N LEU A 84 -4.20 2.67 13.34
CA LEU A 84 -3.08 1.83 13.80
C LEU A 84 -2.86 1.96 15.32
N ARG A 85 -2.89 3.18 15.87
CA ARG A 85 -2.79 3.44 17.33
C ARG A 85 -3.97 2.86 18.09
N GLU A 86 -5.18 3.02 17.56
CA GLU A 86 -6.39 2.46 18.16
C GLU A 86 -6.34 0.93 18.20
N ALA A 87 -5.94 0.30 17.09
CA ALA A 87 -5.74 -1.15 17.03
C ALA A 87 -4.65 -1.61 18.00
N GLN A 88 -3.50 -0.93 18.05
CA GLN A 88 -2.42 -1.23 19.00
C GLN A 88 -2.91 -1.18 20.45
N ALA A 89 -3.62 -0.11 20.85
CA ALA A 89 -4.15 0.03 22.20
C ALA A 89 -5.11 -1.11 22.57
N VAL A 90 -5.96 -1.51 21.62
CA VAL A 90 -6.88 -2.64 21.80
C VAL A 90 -6.15 -3.96 21.95
N LEU A 91 -5.17 -4.23 21.09
CA LEU A 91 -4.38 -5.48 21.13
C LEU A 91 -3.55 -5.57 22.42
N ALA A 92 -2.99 -4.46 22.90
CA ALA A 92 -2.23 -4.40 24.14
C ALA A 92 -3.11 -4.65 25.38
N LEU A 93 -4.33 -4.09 25.43
CA LEU A 93 -5.28 -4.33 26.54
C LEU A 93 -5.64 -5.80 26.69
N GLN A 94 -5.70 -6.54 25.58
CA GLN A 94 -6.07 -7.95 25.56
C GLN A 94 -4.90 -8.86 25.96
N ALA A 95 -3.68 -8.54 25.50
CA ALA A 95 -2.47 -9.26 25.89
C ALA A 95 -2.22 -9.21 27.42
N GLY A 96 -2.58 -8.10 28.08
CA GLY A 96 -2.51 -7.98 29.54
C GLY A 96 -3.58 -8.78 30.32
N GLY A 97 -4.62 -9.29 29.63
CA GLY A 97 -5.75 -10.00 30.21
C GLY A 97 -5.58 -11.52 30.33
N GLY A 98 -4.45 -12.08 29.90
CA GLY A 98 -4.15 -13.52 29.97
C GLY A 98 -4.38 -14.30 28.68
N ASP A 99 -4.95 -13.68 27.64
CA ASP A 99 -5.01 -14.26 26.29
C ASP A 99 -3.65 -14.09 25.59
N GLU A 100 -3.09 -15.17 25.03
CA GLU A 100 -1.90 -15.06 24.19
C GLU A 100 -2.24 -14.27 22.91
N PRO A 101 -1.63 -13.09 22.69
CA PRO A 101 -1.86 -12.35 21.47
C PRO A 101 -1.36 -13.18 20.27
N GLY A 102 -2.21 -13.31 19.24
CA GLY A 102 -1.82 -14.03 18.02
C GLY A 102 -0.59 -13.41 17.34
N PRO A 103 0.12 -14.15 16.47
CA PRO A 103 1.39 -13.69 15.88
C PRO A 103 1.34 -12.32 15.20
N ALA A 104 0.29 -11.99 14.43
CA ALA A 104 0.14 -10.66 13.84
C ALA A 104 0.07 -9.53 14.89
N ALA A 105 -0.57 -9.78 16.03
CA ALA A 105 -0.71 -8.79 17.08
C ALA A 105 0.64 -8.49 17.70
N LEU A 106 1.43 -9.54 17.98
CA LEU A 106 2.82 -9.40 18.44
C LEU A 106 3.66 -8.61 17.45
N TRP A 107 3.63 -8.97 16.16
CA TRP A 107 4.35 -8.21 15.12
C TRP A 107 3.95 -6.72 15.11
N LEU A 108 2.67 -6.39 15.19
CA LEU A 108 2.23 -5.00 15.23
C LEU A 108 2.68 -4.27 16.50
N LEU A 109 2.62 -4.92 17.66
CA LEU A 109 3.00 -4.34 18.94
C LEU A 109 4.51 -4.09 19.00
N ASP A 110 5.32 -5.10 18.67
CA ASP A 110 6.79 -5.06 18.75
C ASP A 110 7.40 -4.07 17.76
N ASN A 111 6.71 -3.82 16.64
CA ASN A 111 7.22 -3.00 15.55
C ASN A 111 6.52 -1.65 15.42
N PHE A 112 5.70 -1.26 16.41
CA PHE A 112 4.90 -0.04 16.31
C PHE A 112 5.76 1.23 16.16
N GLY A 113 6.87 1.32 16.91
CA GLY A 113 7.80 2.45 16.80
C GLY A 113 8.42 2.58 15.40
N LEU A 114 8.67 1.45 14.72
CA LEU A 114 9.11 1.46 13.33
C LEU A 114 8.03 1.99 12.40
N ILE A 115 6.79 1.51 12.55
CA ILE A 115 5.66 1.96 11.72
C ILE A 115 5.45 3.47 11.88
N GLU A 116 5.59 4.00 13.11
CA GLU A 116 5.52 5.44 13.34
C GLU A 116 6.68 6.20 12.69
N ALA A 117 7.91 5.68 12.73
CA ALA A 117 9.06 6.31 12.09
C ALA A 117 8.88 6.43 10.55
N GLN A 118 8.20 5.47 9.91
CA GLN A 118 7.93 5.53 8.47
C GLN A 118 7.06 6.73 8.06
N LEU A 119 6.29 7.30 8.99
CA LEU A 119 5.43 8.44 8.70
C LEU A 119 6.23 9.72 8.50
N LEU A 120 7.27 9.91 9.31
CA LEU A 120 8.21 11.02 9.14
C LEU A 120 8.94 10.87 7.81
N ALA A 121 9.43 9.66 7.51
CA ALA A 121 10.09 9.36 6.24
C ALA A 121 9.16 9.58 5.02
N ILE A 122 7.87 9.27 5.11
CA ILE A 122 6.90 9.57 4.04
C ILE A 122 6.70 11.09 3.90
N HIS A 123 6.62 11.82 5.01
CA HIS A 123 6.41 13.27 4.99
C HIS A 123 7.61 14.02 4.41
N GLU A 124 8.82 13.60 4.77
CA GLU A 124 10.08 14.18 4.29
C GLU A 124 10.42 13.70 2.88
N GLY A 125 10.14 12.44 2.56
CA GLY A 125 10.56 11.79 1.33
C GLY A 125 9.86 12.27 0.07
N LEU A 126 8.63 12.78 0.14
CA LEU A 126 7.94 13.37 -1.01
C LEU A 126 7.00 14.53 -0.60
N PRO A 127 7.45 15.79 -0.77
CA PRO A 127 6.60 16.96 -0.56
C PRO A 127 5.33 16.91 -1.42
N ARG A 128 4.25 17.56 -0.95
CA ARG A 128 2.97 17.66 -1.68
C ARG A 128 3.12 18.21 -3.10
N SER A 129 4.06 19.13 -3.30
CA SER A 129 4.36 19.69 -4.63
C SER A 129 4.87 18.63 -5.60
N TYR A 130 5.67 17.68 -5.12
CA TYR A 130 6.23 16.59 -5.93
C TYR A 130 5.13 15.62 -6.38
N PHE A 131 4.27 15.16 -5.46
CA PHE A 131 3.13 14.31 -5.84
C PHE A 131 2.20 14.98 -6.86
N ARG A 132 2.07 16.32 -6.80
CA ARG A 132 1.24 17.10 -7.73
C ARG A 132 1.81 17.22 -9.13
N SER A 133 3.12 17.01 -9.32
CA SER A 133 3.72 17.05 -10.65
C SER A 133 3.71 15.70 -11.37
N LEU A 134 3.44 14.61 -10.65
CA LEU A 134 3.45 13.26 -11.21
C LEU A 134 2.30 13.06 -12.21
N PRO A 135 2.50 12.25 -13.27
CA PRO A 135 1.41 11.77 -14.12
C PRO A 135 0.34 11.07 -13.30
N VAL A 136 -0.94 11.40 -13.55
CA VAL A 136 -2.09 10.79 -12.88
C VAL A 136 -2.85 9.87 -13.82
N LEU A 137 -3.35 8.76 -13.29
CA LEU A 137 -4.16 7.79 -14.03
C LEU A 137 -5.48 8.40 -14.47
N GLU A 138 -5.95 7.99 -15.64
CA GLU A 138 -7.24 8.44 -16.21
C GLU A 138 -8.37 7.44 -15.96
N GLY A 139 -8.04 6.15 -15.88
CA GLY A 139 -9.01 5.07 -15.70
C GLY A 139 -9.39 4.82 -14.24
N GLU A 140 -10.68 4.54 -14.01
CA GLU A 140 -11.18 4.00 -12.75
C GLU A 140 -10.57 2.60 -12.45
N PRO A 141 -10.44 2.18 -11.19
CA PRO A 141 -10.90 2.84 -9.96
C PRO A 141 -9.85 3.82 -9.36
N LEU A 142 -8.70 3.98 -10.01
CA LEU A 142 -7.59 4.79 -9.52
C LEU A 142 -7.48 6.15 -10.25
N ALA A 143 -8.57 6.59 -10.89
CA ALA A 143 -8.59 7.82 -11.67
C ALA A 143 -8.19 9.02 -10.79
N GLY A 144 -7.25 9.82 -11.30
CA GLY A 144 -6.69 10.97 -10.60
C GLY A 144 -5.61 10.63 -9.57
N LEU A 145 -5.29 9.36 -9.32
CA LEU A 145 -4.14 9.00 -8.48
C LEU A 145 -2.84 9.04 -9.29
N PRO A 146 -1.69 9.38 -8.69
CA PRO A 146 -0.40 9.26 -9.36
C PRO A 146 -0.22 7.84 -9.92
N ARG A 147 0.22 7.71 -11.16
CA ARG A 147 0.39 6.39 -11.82
C ARG A 147 1.33 5.47 -11.05
N VAL A 148 2.40 6.02 -10.47
CA VAL A 148 3.30 5.29 -9.56
C VAL A 148 2.58 4.64 -8.37
N TYR A 149 1.45 5.20 -7.91
CA TYR A 149 0.64 4.59 -6.85
C TYR A 149 -0.03 3.30 -7.30
N GLY A 150 -0.59 3.27 -8.52
CA GLY A 150 -1.13 2.04 -9.10
C GLY A 150 -0.05 0.97 -9.28
N VAL A 151 1.15 1.39 -9.72
CA VAL A 151 2.32 0.51 -9.86
C VAL A 151 2.73 -0.10 -8.52
N ALA A 152 2.84 0.72 -7.47
CA ALA A 152 3.18 0.28 -6.12
C ALA A 152 2.09 -0.60 -5.48
N TRP A 153 0.81 -0.26 -5.69
CA TRP A 153 -0.32 -1.03 -5.20
C TRP A 153 -0.33 -2.45 -5.76
N ALA A 154 -0.17 -2.59 -7.08
CA ALA A 154 -0.10 -3.88 -7.73
C ALA A 154 1.10 -4.70 -7.25
N PHE A 155 2.27 -4.04 -7.04
CA PHE A 155 3.44 -4.72 -6.50
C PHE A 155 3.14 -5.31 -5.12
N VAL A 156 2.64 -4.50 -4.18
CA VAL A 156 2.31 -4.92 -2.82
C VAL A 156 1.24 -6.02 -2.79
N ALA A 157 0.22 -5.93 -3.64
CA ALA A 157 -0.86 -6.92 -3.69
C ALA A 157 -0.38 -8.30 -4.16
N HIS A 158 0.46 -8.34 -5.19
CA HIS A 158 0.94 -9.58 -5.82
C HIS A 158 2.27 -10.10 -5.23
N SER A 159 2.87 -9.39 -4.27
CA SER A 159 3.96 -9.89 -3.44
C SER A 159 3.53 -10.23 -2.00
N ASP A 160 2.24 -10.11 -1.67
CA ASP A 160 1.72 -10.17 -0.30
C ASP A 160 2.52 -9.29 0.68
N SER A 161 2.79 -8.05 0.24
CA SER A 161 3.61 -7.06 0.94
C SER A 161 5.07 -7.46 1.20
N ALA A 162 5.56 -8.57 0.64
CA ALA A 162 6.99 -8.86 0.67
C ALA A 162 7.74 -7.93 -0.29
N PHE A 163 8.98 -7.60 0.06
CA PHE A 163 9.85 -6.77 -0.77
C PHE A 163 11.07 -7.58 -1.20
N ASP A 164 11.22 -7.72 -2.51
CA ASP A 164 12.36 -8.34 -3.17
C ASP A 164 12.78 -7.39 -4.32
N GLU A 165 14.04 -6.96 -4.29
CA GLU A 165 14.56 -5.97 -5.24
C GLU A 165 14.60 -6.50 -6.66
N ASP A 166 15.01 -7.76 -6.85
CA ASP A 166 15.12 -8.36 -8.17
C ASP A 166 13.74 -8.56 -8.78
N LEU A 167 12.77 -8.99 -7.98
CA LEU A 167 11.38 -9.11 -8.37
C LEU A 167 10.79 -7.75 -8.77
N LEU A 168 11.09 -6.68 -8.01
CA LEU A 168 10.68 -5.32 -8.34
C LEU A 168 11.28 -4.86 -9.67
N VAL A 169 12.57 -5.09 -9.90
CA VAL A 169 13.24 -4.74 -11.16
C VAL A 169 12.62 -5.50 -12.34
N HIS A 170 12.35 -6.80 -12.21
CA HIS A 170 11.69 -7.58 -13.27
C HIS A 170 10.28 -7.07 -13.57
N TYR A 171 9.50 -6.73 -12.54
CA TYR A 171 8.17 -6.16 -12.69
C TYR A 171 8.20 -4.81 -13.41
N LEU A 172 9.08 -3.89 -13.00
CA LEU A 172 9.21 -2.55 -13.60
C LEU A 172 9.74 -2.63 -15.04
N ALA A 173 10.64 -3.56 -15.33
CA ALA A 173 11.12 -3.81 -16.69
C ALA A 173 9.97 -4.29 -17.58
N GLY A 174 9.15 -5.24 -17.10
CA GLY A 174 7.95 -5.70 -17.79
C GLY A 174 6.94 -4.57 -18.03
N TYR A 175 6.68 -3.75 -17.02
CA TYR A 175 5.78 -2.60 -17.15
C TYR A 175 6.22 -1.63 -18.26
N GLN A 176 7.51 -1.30 -18.26
CA GLN A 176 8.05 -0.27 -19.14
C GLN A 176 8.25 -0.71 -20.60
N THR A 177 8.02 -1.98 -20.95
CA THR A 177 7.95 -2.39 -22.36
C THR A 177 6.70 -1.85 -23.07
N THR A 178 5.65 -1.54 -22.31
CA THR A 178 4.38 -1.05 -22.86
C THR A 178 4.14 0.43 -22.57
N ARG A 179 4.69 0.95 -21.47
CA ARG A 179 4.57 2.37 -21.09
C ARG A 179 5.72 2.83 -20.20
N GLU A 180 6.47 3.82 -20.68
CA GLU A 180 7.61 4.42 -19.96
C GLU A 180 7.15 5.07 -18.64
N LEU A 181 7.92 4.83 -17.57
CA LEU A 181 7.83 5.59 -16.32
C LEU A 181 8.86 6.72 -16.36
N ASP A 182 8.42 7.91 -15.99
CA ASP A 182 9.32 9.07 -15.90
C ASP A 182 10.29 8.87 -14.74
N LEU A 183 11.49 9.46 -14.81
CA LEU A 183 12.48 9.46 -13.73
C LEU A 183 11.85 9.95 -12.42
N ALA A 184 10.98 10.97 -12.49
CA ALA A 184 10.27 11.47 -11.32
C ALA A 184 9.33 10.42 -10.69
N GLU A 185 8.72 9.54 -11.47
CA GLU A 185 7.90 8.45 -10.95
C GLU A 185 8.77 7.34 -10.35
N MET A 186 9.89 7.02 -10.98
CA MET A 186 10.84 6.03 -10.46
C MET A 186 11.39 6.45 -9.11
N TRP A 187 11.74 7.74 -8.95
CA TRP A 187 12.18 8.30 -7.66
C TRP A 187 11.04 8.50 -6.65
N ALA A 188 9.78 8.54 -7.09
CA ALA A 188 8.63 8.55 -6.20
C ALA A 188 8.28 7.16 -5.64
N LEU A 189 8.71 6.10 -6.30
CA LEU A 189 8.37 4.72 -5.96
C LEU A 189 8.71 4.32 -4.51
N PRO A 190 9.87 4.66 -3.91
CA PRO A 190 10.23 4.27 -2.54
C PRO A 190 9.21 4.77 -1.53
N THR A 191 8.89 6.05 -1.59
CA THR A 191 7.93 6.69 -0.69
C THR A 191 6.51 6.23 -0.97
N THR A 192 6.18 5.97 -2.23
CA THR A 192 4.87 5.42 -2.62
C THR A 192 4.66 4.00 -2.10
N LEU A 193 5.68 3.14 -2.15
CA LEU A 193 5.65 1.81 -1.53
C LEU A 193 5.41 1.91 -0.02
N ARG A 194 6.13 2.80 0.68
CA ARG A 194 5.88 3.04 2.13
C ARG A 194 4.43 3.43 2.40
N VAL A 195 3.86 4.32 1.59
CA VAL A 195 2.45 4.72 1.70
C VAL A 195 1.50 3.52 1.56
N VAL A 196 1.70 2.68 0.54
CA VAL A 196 0.84 1.50 0.30
C VAL A 196 1.02 0.45 1.40
N LEU A 197 2.24 0.21 1.87
CA LEU A 197 2.53 -0.72 2.97
C LEU A 197 1.89 -0.26 4.28
N VAL A 198 1.98 1.03 4.63
CA VAL A 198 1.31 1.59 5.81
C VAL A 198 -0.20 1.55 5.68
N GLU A 199 -0.75 1.81 4.48
CA GLU A 199 -2.17 1.62 4.20
C GLU A 199 -2.58 0.16 4.40
N ASN A 200 -1.78 -0.80 3.94
CA ASN A 200 -2.07 -2.23 4.13
C ASN A 200 -2.04 -2.63 5.60
N LEU A 201 -0.99 -2.21 6.34
CA LEU A 201 -0.87 -2.43 7.77
C LEU A 201 -2.05 -1.86 8.55
N ARG A 202 -2.55 -0.67 8.17
CA ARG A 202 -3.77 -0.10 8.76
C ARG A 202 -4.96 -1.04 8.55
N ARG A 203 -5.17 -1.58 7.34
CA ARG A 203 -6.28 -2.51 7.07
C ARG A 203 -6.16 -3.78 7.92
N LEU A 204 -4.96 -4.36 7.95
CA LEU A 204 -4.66 -5.58 8.71
C LEU A 204 -4.84 -5.37 10.21
N ALA A 205 -4.36 -4.26 10.76
CA ALA A 205 -4.49 -3.93 12.17
C ALA A 205 -5.96 -3.70 12.57
N GLU A 206 -6.73 -2.99 11.74
CA GLU A 206 -8.16 -2.79 11.95
C GLU A 206 -8.93 -4.12 11.92
N ARG A 207 -8.65 -4.98 10.94
CA ARG A 207 -9.22 -6.33 10.85
C ARG A 207 -8.91 -7.16 12.09
N LEU A 208 -7.64 -7.22 12.48
CA LEU A 208 -7.19 -7.98 13.63
C LEU A 208 -7.85 -7.50 14.94
N ALA A 209 -7.85 -6.19 15.17
CA ALA A 209 -8.46 -5.62 16.37
C ALA A 209 -9.98 -5.80 16.40
N THR A 210 -10.65 -5.70 15.24
CA THR A 210 -12.10 -5.90 15.15
C THR A 210 -12.48 -7.38 15.30
N HIS A 211 -11.70 -8.31 14.74
CA HIS A 211 -11.87 -9.75 14.96
C HIS A 211 -11.69 -10.10 16.43
N GLN A 212 -10.68 -9.53 17.09
CA GLN A 212 -10.47 -9.73 18.53
C GLN A 212 -11.64 -9.18 19.35
N ALA A 213 -12.17 -8.00 19.00
CA ALA A 213 -13.35 -7.43 19.66
C ALA A 213 -14.59 -8.31 19.51
N ALA A 214 -14.78 -8.93 18.33
CA ALA A 214 -15.89 -9.85 18.10
C ALA A 214 -15.73 -11.15 18.92
N ARG A 215 -14.51 -11.68 19.04
CA ARG A 215 -14.21 -12.85 19.90
C ARG A 215 -14.43 -12.56 21.37
N GLU A 216 -13.99 -11.39 21.85
CA GLU A 216 -14.19 -10.97 23.23
C GLU A 216 -15.68 -10.74 23.56
N LEU A 217 -16.45 -10.18 22.62
CA LEU A 217 -17.90 -10.08 22.75
C LEU A 217 -18.55 -11.48 22.85
N ALA A 218 -18.13 -12.42 22.01
CA ALA A 218 -18.60 -13.80 22.05
C ALA A 218 -18.25 -14.48 23.39
N ARG A 219 -17.01 -14.33 23.87
CA ARG A 219 -16.57 -14.88 25.17
C ARG A 219 -17.44 -14.38 26.31
N ARG A 220 -17.70 -13.07 26.37
CA ARG A 220 -18.57 -12.48 27.41
C ARG A 220 -20.01 -12.98 27.33
N CYS A 221 -20.52 -13.16 26.11
CA CYS A 221 -21.83 -13.75 25.92
C CYS A 221 -21.84 -15.20 26.41
N ALA A 222 -20.74 -15.93 26.19
CA ALA A 222 -20.62 -17.32 26.59
C ALA A 222 -20.50 -17.50 28.11
N GLU A 223 -19.77 -16.61 28.79
CA GLU A 223 -19.60 -16.60 30.25
C GLU A 223 -20.90 -16.25 31.00
N ASN A 224 -21.79 -15.48 30.37
CA ASN A 224 -23.08 -15.13 30.96
C ASN A 224 -24.23 -15.22 29.93
N PRO A 225 -24.67 -16.45 29.61
CA PRO A 225 -25.74 -16.68 28.63
C PRO A 225 -27.08 -16.04 29.03
N ALA A 226 -27.33 -15.90 30.34
CA ALA A 226 -28.54 -15.26 30.87
C ALA A 226 -28.59 -13.75 30.58
N ALA A 227 -27.42 -13.08 30.57
CA ALA A 227 -27.32 -11.67 30.19
C ALA A 227 -27.44 -11.44 28.67
N CYS A 228 -27.43 -12.51 27.87
CA CYS A 228 -27.43 -12.46 26.41
C CYS A 228 -28.59 -13.28 25.81
N PRO A 229 -29.86 -12.98 26.16
CA PRO A 229 -31.00 -13.75 25.67
C PRO A 229 -31.12 -13.65 24.14
N LEU A 230 -31.85 -14.59 23.54
CA LEU A 230 -31.94 -14.74 22.08
C LEU A 230 -32.24 -13.44 21.30
N PRO A 231 -33.21 -12.58 21.71
CA PRO A 231 -33.46 -11.31 21.00
C PRO A 231 -32.25 -10.39 20.98
N VAL A 232 -31.41 -10.43 22.03
CA VAL A 232 -30.22 -9.60 22.13
C VAL A 232 -29.11 -10.14 21.24
N LEU A 233 -28.90 -11.46 21.21
CA LEU A 233 -27.95 -12.09 20.26
C LEU A 233 -28.32 -11.75 18.81
N GLN A 234 -29.60 -11.84 18.46
CA GLN A 234 -30.11 -11.47 17.14
C GLN A 234 -29.88 -9.98 16.84
N ALA A 235 -30.08 -9.10 17.82
CA ALA A 235 -29.83 -7.67 17.66
C ALA A 235 -28.33 -7.34 17.53
N LEU A 236 -27.44 -8.09 18.18
CA LEU A 236 -25.98 -7.95 18.03
C LEU A 236 -25.49 -8.41 16.66
N CYS A 237 -26.11 -9.42 16.05
CA CYS A 237 -25.75 -9.87 14.70
C CYS A 237 -25.83 -8.76 13.65
N VAL A 238 -26.79 -7.84 13.76
CA VAL A 238 -27.00 -6.76 12.77
C VAL A 238 -25.76 -5.86 12.60
N PRO A 239 -25.25 -5.17 13.65
CA PRO A 239 -24.04 -4.36 13.51
C PRO A 239 -22.79 -5.18 13.19
N LEU A 240 -22.70 -6.43 13.66
CA LEU A 240 -21.56 -7.32 13.36
C LEU A 240 -21.56 -7.74 11.87
N ALA A 241 -22.72 -7.96 11.28
CA ALA A 241 -22.87 -8.27 9.86
C ALA A 241 -22.48 -7.08 8.99
N LEU A 242 -22.94 -5.87 9.34
CA LEU A 242 -22.55 -4.63 8.66
C LEU A 242 -21.04 -4.36 8.73
N ARG A 243 -20.42 -4.80 9.83
CA ARG A 243 -18.98 -4.69 10.03
C ARG A 243 -18.17 -5.78 9.32
N GLY A 244 -18.81 -6.91 9.01
CA GLY A 244 -18.20 -8.09 8.38
C GLY A 244 -17.52 -9.05 9.37
N VAL A 245 -17.97 -9.09 10.64
CA VAL A 245 -17.38 -9.93 11.70
C VAL A 245 -18.39 -10.82 12.42
N GLU A 246 -19.61 -10.94 11.89
CA GLU A 246 -20.64 -11.82 12.43
C GLU A 246 -20.18 -13.29 12.48
N ASP A 247 -19.54 -13.77 11.42
CA ASP A 247 -19.06 -15.15 11.34
C ASP A 247 -17.99 -15.46 12.40
N VAL A 248 -17.14 -14.48 12.71
CA VAL A 248 -16.13 -14.59 13.79
C VAL A 248 -16.83 -14.75 15.15
N PHE A 249 -17.86 -13.93 15.39
CA PHE A 249 -18.65 -13.97 16.63
C PHE A 249 -19.40 -15.30 16.78
N LEU A 250 -20.10 -15.76 15.73
CA LEU A 250 -20.88 -16.99 15.75
C LEU A 250 -19.98 -18.23 15.86
N THR A 251 -18.84 -18.26 15.18
CA THR A 251 -17.87 -19.37 15.27
C THR A 251 -17.32 -19.48 16.69
N GLN A 252 -16.92 -18.35 17.29
CA GLN A 252 -16.42 -18.32 18.67
C GLN A 252 -17.49 -18.77 19.67
N LEU A 253 -18.74 -18.30 19.52
CA LEU A 253 -19.85 -18.78 20.35
C LEU A 253 -20.10 -20.28 20.15
N GLY A 254 -20.03 -20.78 18.90
CA GLY A 254 -20.21 -22.18 18.57
C GLY A 254 -19.20 -23.07 19.28
N GLN A 255 -17.92 -22.70 19.22
CA GLN A 255 -16.84 -23.40 19.93
C GLN A 255 -17.09 -23.45 21.45
N GLN A 256 -17.60 -22.37 22.04
CA GLN A 256 -17.82 -22.30 23.49
C GLN A 256 -19.11 -22.99 23.97
N TRP A 257 -20.16 -23.05 23.14
CA TRP A 257 -21.48 -23.57 23.56
C TRP A 257 -21.85 -24.93 23.00
N LEU A 258 -21.29 -25.33 21.87
CA LEU A 258 -21.67 -26.55 21.16
C LEU A 258 -20.60 -27.64 21.28
N GLU A 259 -19.34 -27.30 21.53
CA GLU A 259 -18.30 -28.31 21.72
C GLU A 259 -18.35 -28.91 23.13
N PRO A 260 -18.36 -30.26 23.24
CA PRO A 260 -18.59 -30.97 24.51
C PRO A 260 -17.46 -30.80 25.54
N HIS A 261 -16.32 -30.20 25.17
CA HIS A 261 -15.19 -29.97 26.06
C HIS A 261 -15.21 -28.58 26.73
N HIS A 262 -16.06 -27.66 26.26
CA HIS A 262 -16.07 -26.27 26.71
C HIS A 262 -17.36 -25.85 27.42
N ALA A 263 -18.50 -26.48 27.13
CA ALA A 263 -19.79 -26.15 27.76
C ALA A 263 -20.30 -27.25 28.70
N SER A 264 -20.81 -26.86 29.88
CA SER A 264 -21.79 -27.68 30.58
C SER A 264 -23.15 -27.52 29.86
N PRO A 265 -23.71 -28.58 29.24
CA PRO A 265 -24.89 -28.45 28.37
C PRO A 265 -26.16 -27.93 29.07
N GLU A 266 -26.16 -27.86 30.40
CA GLU A 266 -27.27 -27.41 31.25
C GLU A 266 -27.31 -25.89 31.50
N THR A 267 -26.19 -25.17 31.32
CA THR A 267 -26.12 -23.72 31.62
C THR A 267 -26.59 -22.82 30.48
N VAL A 268 -26.63 -23.32 29.23
CA VAL A 268 -27.06 -22.55 28.05
C VAL A 268 -28.48 -22.98 27.61
N PRO A 269 -29.48 -22.07 27.67
CA PRO A 269 -30.83 -22.32 27.18
C PRO A 269 -30.90 -22.98 25.80
N ALA A 270 -31.74 -24.01 25.67
CA ALA A 270 -31.87 -24.81 24.44
C ALA A 270 -32.22 -23.97 23.20
N ALA A 271 -33.03 -22.91 23.38
CA ALA A 271 -33.39 -21.99 22.29
C ALA A 271 -32.18 -21.25 21.70
N GLN A 272 -31.22 -20.82 22.54
CA GLN A 272 -29.99 -20.16 22.08
C GLN A 272 -29.08 -21.14 21.35
N ARG A 273 -28.93 -22.37 21.89
CA ARG A 273 -28.13 -23.43 21.25
C ARG A 273 -28.70 -23.83 19.89
N LEU A 274 -30.02 -24.03 19.81
CA LEU A 274 -30.69 -24.38 18.55
C LEU A 274 -30.58 -23.26 17.52
N TRP A 275 -30.80 -22.00 17.93
CA TRP A 275 -30.63 -20.85 17.05
C TRP A 275 -29.20 -20.78 16.50
N LEU A 276 -28.19 -20.91 17.35
CA LEU A 276 -26.78 -20.86 16.94
C LEU A 276 -26.44 -22.01 15.98
N ALA A 277 -26.92 -23.23 16.26
CA ALA A 277 -26.74 -24.37 15.37
C ALA A 277 -27.35 -24.12 13.98
N VAL A 278 -28.57 -23.57 13.93
CA VAL A 278 -29.22 -23.18 12.66
C VAL A 278 -28.43 -22.09 11.93
N GLN A 279 -27.93 -21.08 12.63
CA GLN A 279 -27.14 -19.99 12.05
C GLN A 279 -25.81 -20.47 11.46
N LEU A 280 -25.14 -21.42 12.12
CA LEU A 280 -23.91 -22.02 11.63
C LEU A 280 -24.18 -22.95 10.44
N GLN A 281 -25.24 -23.76 10.49
CA GLN A 281 -25.65 -24.66 9.41
C GLN A 281 -26.05 -23.89 8.14
N ALA A 282 -26.71 -22.74 8.28
CA ALA A 282 -27.12 -21.89 7.16
C ALA A 282 -25.92 -21.25 6.43
N ARG A 283 -24.78 -21.08 7.11
CA ARG A 283 -23.59 -20.44 6.56
C ARG A 283 -22.63 -21.38 5.86
N LEU A 284 -22.73 -22.70 6.09
CA LEU A 284 -22.15 -23.83 5.32
C LEU A 284 -22.63 -25.14 5.97
N PRO A 285 -22.79 -26.27 5.25
CA PRO A 285 -23.37 -27.50 5.82
C PRO A 285 -22.52 -28.21 6.91
N ALA A 286 -21.27 -27.77 7.14
CA ALA A 286 -20.35 -28.36 8.11
C ALA A 286 -19.58 -27.26 8.86
N ALA A 287 -19.84 -27.10 10.16
CA ALA A 287 -19.23 -26.06 11.01
C ALA A 287 -17.69 -26.06 11.00
N GLY A 288 -17.04 -27.22 10.79
CA GLY A 288 -15.59 -27.32 10.66
C GLY A 288 -14.99 -26.54 9.48
N THR A 289 -15.77 -26.29 8.43
CA THR A 289 -15.30 -25.53 7.26
C THR A 289 -15.20 -24.03 7.53
N LEU A 290 -16.07 -23.48 8.39
CA LEU A 290 -16.03 -22.06 8.76
C LEU A 290 -14.83 -21.76 9.67
N ALA A 291 -14.58 -22.60 10.68
CA ALA A 291 -13.42 -22.47 11.54
C ALA A 291 -12.10 -22.63 10.77
N ALA A 292 -12.01 -23.62 9.87
CA ALA A 292 -10.83 -23.81 9.01
C ALA A 292 -10.58 -22.60 8.10
N ARG A 293 -11.63 -22.03 7.51
CA ARG A 293 -11.52 -20.81 6.69
C ARG A 293 -11.04 -19.62 7.52
N GLN A 294 -11.60 -19.41 8.71
CA GLN A 294 -11.18 -18.33 9.60
C GLN A 294 -9.70 -18.49 10.00
N GLN A 295 -9.25 -19.71 10.29
CA GLN A 295 -7.85 -19.99 10.61
C GLN A 295 -6.91 -19.74 9.43
N ALA A 296 -7.33 -20.09 8.20
CA ALA A 296 -6.58 -19.80 6.99
C ALA A 296 -6.46 -18.29 6.75
N GLU A 297 -7.56 -17.54 6.91
CA GLU A 297 -7.55 -16.08 6.80
C GLU A 297 -6.65 -15.43 7.87
N GLN A 298 -6.68 -15.92 9.11
CA GLN A 298 -5.82 -15.43 10.18
C GLN A 298 -4.34 -15.73 9.92
N THR A 299 -4.01 -16.92 9.42
CA THR A 299 -2.64 -17.28 9.02
C THR A 299 -2.15 -16.38 7.89
N ALA A 300 -3.00 -16.10 6.91
CA ALA A 300 -2.67 -15.22 5.81
C ALA A 300 -2.45 -13.77 6.29
N ASP A 301 -3.31 -13.26 7.17
CA ASP A 301 -3.16 -11.91 7.74
C ASP A 301 -1.87 -11.81 8.61
N ASN A 302 -1.49 -12.88 9.34
CA ASN A 302 -0.20 -12.95 10.05
C ASN A 302 1.00 -12.81 9.11
N LEU A 303 0.98 -13.53 7.99
CA LEU A 303 2.05 -13.46 7.00
C LEU A 303 2.13 -12.06 6.37
N SER A 304 1.00 -11.49 5.95
CA SER A 304 0.95 -10.15 5.36
C SER A 304 1.46 -9.06 6.32
N VAL A 305 1.17 -9.15 7.62
CA VAL A 305 1.68 -8.21 8.64
C VAL A 305 3.20 -8.31 8.75
N SER A 306 3.73 -9.54 8.92
CA SER A 306 5.18 -9.79 9.01
C SER A 306 5.91 -9.29 7.77
N ASN A 307 5.40 -9.62 6.58
CA ASN A 307 5.95 -9.19 5.31
C ASN A 307 5.93 -7.67 5.18
N ALA A 308 4.81 -7.00 5.49
CA ALA A 308 4.71 -5.56 5.37
C ALA A 308 5.67 -4.81 6.30
N VAL A 309 5.85 -5.29 7.54
CA VAL A 309 6.83 -4.74 8.48
C VAL A 309 8.27 -4.96 7.97
N GLY A 310 8.57 -6.16 7.48
CA GLY A 310 9.87 -6.47 6.86
C GLY A 310 10.15 -5.61 5.63
N ALA A 311 9.15 -5.41 4.77
CA ALA A 311 9.26 -4.58 3.58
C ALA A 311 9.47 -3.10 3.90
N LEU A 312 8.89 -2.56 4.97
CA LEU A 312 9.16 -1.18 5.38
C LEU A 312 10.65 -0.97 5.76
N ARG A 313 11.29 -1.97 6.38
CA ARG A 313 12.74 -1.96 6.62
C ARG A 313 13.51 -2.08 5.31
N ALA A 314 13.19 -3.09 4.51
CA ALA A 314 13.91 -3.37 3.27
C ALA A 314 13.84 -2.20 2.29
N VAL A 315 12.67 -1.55 2.14
CA VAL A 315 12.49 -0.33 1.34
C VAL A 315 13.33 0.84 1.87
N ASN A 316 13.60 0.89 3.18
CA ASN A 316 14.46 1.92 3.76
C ASN A 316 15.94 1.67 3.47
N ASP A 317 16.35 0.42 3.50
CA ASP A 317 17.76 0.03 3.43
C ASP A 317 18.22 -0.27 1.99
N ALA A 318 17.27 -0.39 1.05
CA ALA A 318 17.52 -0.67 -0.36
C ALA A 318 18.35 0.43 -1.06
N ASP A 319 19.25 0.00 -1.95
CA ASP A 319 20.01 0.89 -2.84
C ASP A 319 19.12 1.35 -4.01
N TRP A 320 18.29 2.35 -3.74
CA TRP A 320 17.40 2.96 -4.73
C TRP A 320 18.10 3.49 -5.98
N PRO A 321 19.26 4.17 -5.90
CA PRO A 321 20.07 4.47 -7.06
C PRO A 321 20.37 3.24 -7.93
N ALA A 322 20.76 2.11 -7.34
CA ALA A 322 21.00 0.87 -8.08
C ALA A 322 19.71 0.27 -8.66
N ILE A 323 18.61 0.25 -7.92
CA ILE A 323 17.30 -0.23 -8.42
C ILE A 323 16.86 0.60 -9.62
N VAL A 324 16.91 1.93 -9.52
CA VAL A 324 16.54 2.85 -10.62
C VAL A 324 17.48 2.68 -11.81
N ALA A 325 18.78 2.53 -11.59
CA ALA A 325 19.73 2.23 -12.65
C ALA A 325 19.42 0.94 -13.41
N ARG A 326 18.96 -0.10 -12.69
CA ARG A 326 18.59 -1.40 -13.27
C ARG A 326 17.21 -1.42 -13.91
N SER A 327 16.32 -0.49 -13.57
CA SER A 327 14.91 -0.53 -14.01
C SER A 327 14.51 0.62 -14.93
N SER A 328 15.21 1.76 -14.95
CA SER A 328 14.91 2.89 -15.84
C SER A 328 15.58 2.73 -17.21
N PRO A 329 14.83 2.66 -18.33
CA PRO A 329 15.40 2.60 -19.67
C PRO A 329 16.29 3.82 -19.99
N VAL A 330 15.92 5.00 -19.48
CA VAL A 330 16.71 6.23 -19.65
C VAL A 330 18.07 6.10 -18.97
N THR A 331 18.09 5.62 -17.72
CA THR A 331 19.35 5.45 -16.98
C THR A 331 20.21 4.36 -17.61
N GLN A 332 19.60 3.25 -18.05
CA GLN A 332 20.32 2.18 -18.76
C GLN A 332 20.97 2.67 -20.06
N LEU A 333 20.27 3.49 -20.85
CA LEU A 333 20.85 4.08 -22.06
C LEU A 333 22.08 4.95 -21.72
N MET A 334 21.96 5.80 -20.70
CA MET A 334 23.06 6.68 -20.30
C MET A 334 24.23 5.88 -19.73
N LEU A 335 23.98 4.82 -18.96
CA LEU A 335 25.02 3.91 -18.44
C LEU A 335 25.79 3.14 -19.52
N GLY A 336 25.29 3.10 -20.75
CA GLY A 336 26.08 2.62 -21.88
C GLY A 336 27.27 3.52 -22.23
N ASP A 337 27.39 4.73 -21.67
CA ASP A 337 28.53 5.64 -21.87
C ASP A 337 29.54 5.42 -20.75
N ALA A 338 30.78 5.15 -21.11
CA ALA A 338 31.85 4.89 -20.17
C ALA A 338 32.13 6.10 -19.25
N LEU A 339 31.97 7.33 -19.74
CA LEU A 339 32.16 8.52 -18.91
C LEU A 339 31.03 8.66 -17.90
N PHE A 340 29.78 8.65 -18.35
CA PHE A 340 28.62 8.66 -17.45
C PHE A 340 28.66 7.49 -16.43
N ALA A 341 29.05 6.29 -16.86
CA ALA A 341 29.20 5.12 -16.00
C ALA A 341 30.39 5.19 -15.02
N ALA A 342 31.35 6.08 -15.24
CA ALA A 342 32.46 6.36 -14.31
C ALA A 342 32.15 7.54 -13.37
N GLU A 343 31.17 8.39 -13.71
CA GLU A 343 30.79 9.54 -12.89
C GLU A 343 30.24 9.13 -11.51
N HIS A 344 30.46 10.01 -10.53
CA HIS A 344 29.88 9.88 -9.20
C HIS A 344 28.35 10.12 -9.24
N HIS A 345 27.58 9.50 -8.33
CA HIS A 345 26.11 9.52 -8.32
C HIS A 345 25.50 10.94 -8.46
N LYS A 346 26.05 11.93 -7.73
CA LYS A 346 25.58 13.32 -7.82
C LYS A 346 25.67 13.92 -9.23
N SER A 347 26.71 13.58 -9.99
CA SER A 347 26.88 14.07 -11.36
C SER A 347 25.90 13.39 -12.32
N ARG A 348 25.68 12.08 -12.12
CA ARG A 348 24.63 11.35 -12.84
C ARG A 348 23.26 11.94 -12.58
N ASP A 349 22.94 12.25 -11.33
CA ASP A 349 21.68 12.87 -10.95
C ASP A 349 21.48 14.23 -11.64
N GLN A 350 22.51 15.07 -11.74
CA GLN A 350 22.42 16.33 -12.46
C GLN A 350 22.09 16.13 -13.94
N THR A 351 22.74 15.16 -14.57
CA THR A 351 22.48 14.79 -15.97
C THR A 351 21.04 14.29 -16.16
N LEU A 352 20.56 13.39 -15.29
CA LEU A 352 19.20 12.87 -15.33
C LEU A 352 18.15 13.96 -15.09
N HIS A 353 18.37 14.89 -14.14
CA HIS A 353 17.50 16.06 -13.97
C HIS A 353 17.51 17.00 -15.19
N GLY A 354 18.66 17.13 -15.87
CA GLY A 354 18.78 17.88 -17.11
C GLY A 354 17.92 17.29 -18.23
N ILE A 355 17.93 15.95 -18.37
CA ILE A 355 17.07 15.21 -19.29
C ILE A 355 15.59 15.44 -18.97
N GLU A 356 15.19 15.29 -17.70
CA GLU A 356 13.82 15.51 -17.24
C GLU A 356 13.33 16.94 -17.54
N ALA A 357 14.17 17.95 -17.25
CA ALA A 357 13.86 19.35 -17.50
C ALA A 357 13.70 19.66 -18.99
N LEU A 358 14.53 19.06 -19.85
CA LEU A 358 14.43 19.20 -21.30
C LEU A 358 13.19 18.49 -21.84
N ALA A 359 12.88 17.28 -21.38
CA ALA A 359 11.67 16.55 -21.75
C ALA A 359 10.40 17.35 -21.43
N ARG A 360 10.35 17.96 -20.24
CA ARG A 360 9.27 18.88 -19.84
C ARG A 360 9.13 20.08 -20.78
N ARG A 361 10.24 20.67 -21.22
CA ARG A 361 10.22 21.84 -22.11
C ARG A 361 9.90 21.50 -23.56
N SER A 362 10.36 20.36 -24.06
CA SER A 362 10.22 19.94 -25.46
C SER A 362 8.92 19.19 -25.74
N GLN A 363 8.18 18.78 -24.69
CA GLN A 363 7.02 17.89 -24.80
C GLN A 363 7.36 16.54 -25.47
N ARG A 364 8.63 16.12 -25.37
CA ARG A 364 9.12 14.80 -25.78
C ARG A 364 9.32 13.90 -24.56
N SER A 365 9.41 12.58 -24.77
CA SER A 365 9.70 11.66 -23.66
C SER A 365 11.15 11.81 -23.20
N GLU A 366 11.42 11.45 -21.94
CA GLU A 366 12.78 11.45 -21.38
C GLU A 366 13.70 10.51 -22.17
N MET A 367 13.15 9.40 -22.68
CA MET A 367 13.85 8.47 -23.56
C MET A 367 14.30 9.15 -24.87
N GLN A 368 13.42 9.91 -25.52
CA GLN A 368 13.75 10.64 -26.75
C GLN A 368 14.84 11.70 -26.51
N VAL A 369 14.79 12.38 -25.36
CA VAL A 369 15.82 13.37 -24.98
C VAL A 369 17.17 12.70 -24.71
N ALA A 370 17.16 11.58 -23.98
CA ALA A 370 18.37 10.81 -23.69
C ALA A 370 19.02 10.24 -24.95
N GLN A 371 18.22 9.74 -25.91
CA GLN A 371 18.70 9.30 -27.22
C GLN A 371 19.37 10.43 -28.00
N ALA A 372 18.72 11.61 -28.08
CA ALA A 372 19.29 12.76 -28.78
C ALA A 372 20.60 13.24 -28.13
N LEU A 373 20.65 13.29 -26.80
CA LEU A 373 21.86 13.60 -26.05
C LEU A 373 22.97 12.59 -26.35
N ARG A 374 22.64 11.30 -26.34
CA ARG A 374 23.61 10.23 -26.58
C ARG A 374 24.17 10.26 -28.00
N SER A 375 23.32 10.45 -29.00
CA SER A 375 23.76 10.59 -30.39
C SER A 375 24.75 11.75 -30.58
N LEU A 376 24.55 12.88 -29.88
CA LEU A 376 25.48 14.02 -29.94
C LEU A 376 26.82 13.72 -29.28
N ILE A 377 26.82 13.02 -28.14
CA ILE A 377 28.03 12.57 -27.45
C ILE A 377 28.82 11.60 -28.33
N ASP A 378 28.15 10.61 -28.92
CA ASP A 378 28.78 9.60 -29.77
C ASP A 378 29.38 10.25 -31.05
N ASN A 379 28.64 11.18 -31.68
CA ASN A 379 29.14 11.94 -32.84
C ASN A 379 30.38 12.78 -32.50
N ALA A 380 30.38 13.43 -31.32
CA ALA A 380 31.55 14.19 -30.88
C ALA A 380 32.76 13.28 -30.63
N ALA A 381 32.57 12.09 -30.05
CA ALA A 381 33.63 11.12 -29.82
C ALA A 381 34.30 10.63 -31.12
N THR A 382 33.53 10.52 -32.22
CA THR A 382 34.06 10.10 -33.53
C THR A 382 34.78 11.21 -34.31
N THR A 383 34.62 12.48 -33.91
CA THR A 383 35.22 13.62 -34.63
C THR A 383 36.68 13.81 -34.23
N SER A 384 37.61 13.71 -35.18
CA SER A 384 39.05 13.91 -34.95
C SER A 384 39.32 15.32 -34.40
N GLY A 385 39.94 15.40 -33.21
CA GLY A 385 40.19 16.67 -32.50
C GLY A 385 39.20 17.00 -31.37
N SER A 386 38.24 16.10 -31.08
CA SER A 386 37.32 16.24 -29.94
C SER A 386 38.07 16.29 -28.61
N SER A 387 37.79 17.32 -27.81
CA SER A 387 38.20 17.38 -26.41
C SER A 387 37.38 16.41 -25.54
N THR A 388 37.92 15.94 -24.42
CA THR A 388 37.14 15.17 -23.42
C THR A 388 35.93 15.94 -22.86
N ILE A 389 35.90 17.27 -23.03
CA ILE A 389 34.78 18.12 -22.61
C ILE A 389 33.56 17.92 -23.52
N THR A 390 33.75 17.78 -24.83
CA THR A 390 32.64 17.60 -25.79
C THR A 390 31.97 16.23 -25.72
N THR A 391 32.60 15.26 -25.05
CA THR A 391 32.03 13.93 -24.79
C THR A 391 31.31 13.84 -23.43
N THR A 392 31.28 14.91 -22.64
CA THR A 392 30.62 14.91 -21.33
C THR A 392 29.17 15.40 -21.46
N ALA A 393 28.21 14.75 -20.79
CA ALA A 393 26.80 15.16 -20.80
C ALA A 393 26.59 16.61 -20.35
N GLY A 394 27.37 17.08 -19.37
CA GLY A 394 27.35 18.46 -18.89
C GLY A 394 27.61 19.52 -19.97
N HIS A 395 28.44 19.22 -20.97
CA HIS A 395 28.69 20.14 -22.09
C HIS A 395 27.44 20.40 -22.93
N TRP A 396 26.61 19.38 -23.13
CA TRP A 396 25.40 19.46 -23.95
C TRP A 396 24.19 19.95 -23.14
N LEU A 397 24.12 19.65 -21.84
CA LEU A 397 23.01 20.07 -20.98
C LEU A 397 23.15 21.51 -20.46
N HIS A 398 24.37 21.89 -20.07
CA HIS A 398 24.64 23.17 -19.40
C HIS A 398 25.69 24.04 -20.11
N GLY A 399 26.44 23.47 -21.04
CA GLY A 399 27.55 24.14 -21.71
C GLY A 399 27.28 24.61 -23.15
N PRO A 400 28.35 24.83 -23.94
CA PRO A 400 28.29 25.36 -25.30
C PRO A 400 27.53 24.48 -26.30
N GLY A 401 27.40 23.17 -26.05
CA GLY A 401 26.69 22.23 -26.92
C GLY A 401 25.17 22.34 -26.83
N ARG A 402 24.65 23.07 -25.82
CA ARG A 402 23.21 23.20 -25.56
C ARG A 402 22.36 23.70 -26.74
N PRO A 403 22.78 24.68 -27.56
CA PRO A 403 21.99 25.13 -28.71
C PRO A 403 21.83 24.04 -29.77
N ALA A 404 22.81 23.14 -29.93
CA ALA A 404 22.70 22.01 -30.84
C ALA A 404 21.72 20.95 -30.31
N LEU A 405 21.78 20.64 -29.00
CA LEU A 405 20.80 19.76 -28.36
C LEU A 405 19.38 20.35 -28.43
N ALA A 406 19.23 21.65 -28.20
CA ALA A 406 17.93 22.33 -28.31
C ALA A 406 17.36 22.24 -29.74
N ARG A 407 18.19 22.43 -30.78
CA ARG A 407 17.78 22.23 -32.18
C ARG A 407 17.37 20.79 -32.46
N ALA A 408 18.10 19.79 -31.97
CA ALA A 408 17.74 18.38 -32.13
C ALA A 408 16.39 18.02 -31.48
N LEU A 409 16.00 18.77 -30.45
CA LEU A 409 14.75 18.61 -29.72
C LEU A 409 13.63 19.57 -30.18
N ASP A 410 13.83 20.30 -31.28
CA ASP A 410 12.91 21.34 -31.79
C ASP A 410 12.52 22.41 -30.74
N LEU A 411 13.41 22.68 -29.79
CA LEU A 411 13.21 23.70 -28.78
C LEU A 411 13.52 25.08 -29.35
N ARG A 412 12.52 25.98 -29.34
CA ARG A 412 12.76 27.41 -29.54
C ARG A 412 13.39 27.97 -28.26
N GLU A 413 14.71 28.09 -28.20
CA GLU A 413 15.35 28.77 -27.07
C GLU A 413 14.99 30.27 -27.08
N PRO A 414 14.64 30.86 -25.93
CA PRO A 414 14.54 32.30 -25.83
C PRO A 414 15.94 32.90 -26.05
N LEU A 415 16.03 33.94 -26.88
CA LEU A 415 17.27 34.62 -27.31
C LEU A 415 18.26 34.96 -26.17
N ALA A 416 17.78 35.12 -24.93
CA ALA A 416 18.60 35.40 -23.75
C ALA A 416 19.46 34.20 -23.27
N ALA A 417 19.10 32.96 -23.60
CA ALA A 417 19.90 31.77 -23.26
C ALA A 417 21.08 31.56 -24.23
N ALA A 418 20.90 31.93 -25.51
CA ALA A 418 21.93 31.86 -26.53
C ALA A 418 23.10 32.83 -26.28
N ALA A 419 22.82 33.99 -25.66
CA ALA A 419 23.82 35.02 -25.37
C ALA A 419 24.77 34.68 -24.20
N ARG A 420 24.50 33.64 -23.41
CA ARG A 420 25.40 33.16 -22.33
C ARG A 420 26.32 32.00 -22.77
N ALA A 421 26.18 31.54 -24.00
CA ALA A 421 26.97 30.44 -24.59
C ALA A 421 28.04 30.93 -25.59
N LEU A 422 28.13 32.24 -25.81
CA LEU A 422 29.23 32.95 -26.46
C LEU A 422 30.11 33.57 -25.35
#